data_AF-A0A4V5MSD6-F1
#
_entry.id   AF-A0A4V5MSD6-F1
#
_cell.length_a   1.000
_cell.length_b   1.000
_cell.length_c   1.000
_cell.angle_alpha   90.00
_cell.angle_beta   90.00
_cell.angle_gamma   90.00
#
_symmetry.space_group_name_H-M   'P 1'
#
loop_
_entity.id
_entity.type
_entity.pdbx_description
1 polymer ?
#
loop_
_entity_poly.entity_id
_entity_poly.type
_entity_poly.pdbx_seq_one_letter_code
_entity_poly.pdbx_strand_id
1 'polypeptide(L)'
;MVGLIDAHRDAHGVEPICDVLPIAPSTYYDHLAKRADPARLSDRARLDEALRREIRRVFEENWRVYGVRKIWHQLRRDVLTHLNLLRLSG
;
A
#
# COMPACT_ATOMS: atom_id res chain seq x y z
N MET A 1 -1.88 13.03 -0.29
CA MET A 1 -0.85 13.97 -0.79
C MET A 1 -0.94 14.12 -2.31
N VAL A 2 -0.61 13.10 -3.10
CA VAL A 2 -0.70 13.15 -4.58
C VAL A 2 -2.09 13.53 -5.10
N GLY A 3 -3.16 13.04 -4.46
CA GLY A 3 -4.54 13.37 -4.87
C GLY A 3 -4.90 14.86 -4.78
N LEU A 4 -4.29 15.61 -3.85
CA LEU A 4 -4.51 17.07 -3.77
C LEU A 4 -3.83 17.76 -4.95
N ILE A 5 -2.59 17.36 -5.27
CA ILE A 5 -1.85 17.90 -6.42
C ILE A 5 -2.57 17.54 -7.72
N ASP A 6 -3.03 16.30 -7.86
CA ASP A 6 -3.80 15.84 -9.02
C ASP A 6 -5.06 16.67 -9.26
N ALA A 7 -5.74 17.12 -8.21
CA ALA A 7 -6.98 17.88 -8.29
C ALA A 7 -6.78 19.35 -8.70
N HIS A 8 -5.57 19.91 -8.46
CA HIS A 8 -5.31 21.33 -8.59
C HIS A 8 -4.20 21.69 -9.61
N ARG A 9 -3.44 20.70 -10.09
CA ARG A 9 -2.32 20.93 -11.02
C ARG A 9 -2.73 21.60 -12.33
N ASP A 10 -3.96 21.39 -12.80
CA ASP A 10 -4.43 21.96 -14.06
C ASP A 10 -4.69 23.49 -13.94
N ALA A 11 -4.97 23.98 -12.73
CA ALA A 11 -5.20 25.40 -12.45
C ALA A 11 -3.93 26.14 -11.96
N HIS A 12 -3.04 25.45 -11.23
CA HIS A 12 -1.92 26.09 -10.52
C HIS A 12 -0.54 25.54 -10.89
N GLY A 13 -0.46 24.46 -11.67
CA GLY A 13 0.80 23.74 -11.89
C GLY A 13 1.23 22.90 -10.68
N VAL A 14 2.18 22.00 -10.88
CA VAL A 14 2.66 21.09 -9.82
C VAL A 14 3.59 21.80 -8.85
N GLU A 15 4.54 22.61 -9.36
CA GLU A 15 5.58 23.25 -8.54
C GLU A 15 5.00 24.20 -7.49
N PRO A 16 4.05 25.10 -7.80
CA PRO A 16 3.50 26.01 -6.79
C PRO A 16 2.73 25.28 -5.67
N ILE A 17 2.09 24.16 -5.99
CA ILE A 17 1.39 23.34 -4.98
C ILE A 17 2.40 22.61 -4.09
N CYS A 18 3.48 22.09 -4.68
CA CYS A 18 4.56 21.42 -3.96
C CYS A 18 5.26 22.36 -2.97
N ASP A 19 5.43 23.64 -3.33
CA ASP A 19 5.98 24.66 -2.43
C ASP A 19 5.11 24.90 -1.20
N VAL A 20 3.78 24.90 -1.36
CA VAL A 20 2.82 25.08 -0.26
C VAL A 20 2.70 23.82 0.62
N LEU A 21 2.89 22.63 0.05
CA LEU A 21 2.83 21.33 0.74
C LEU A 21 4.16 20.89 1.37
N PRO A 22 5.12 21.80 1.50
CA PRO A 22 6.57 21.57 1.42
C PRO A 22 7.01 20.16 1.01
N ILE A 23 6.78 19.80 -0.25
CA ILE A 23 7.33 18.56 -0.83
C ILE A 23 8.13 18.85 -2.10
N ALA A 24 9.10 18.00 -2.42
CA ALA A 24 9.82 18.12 -3.68
C ALA A 24 8.92 17.70 -4.87
N PRO A 25 8.91 18.44 -6.00
CA PRO A 25 8.20 18.02 -7.21
C PRO A 25 8.62 16.64 -7.72
N SER A 26 9.89 16.26 -7.53
CA SER A 26 10.39 14.92 -7.87
C SER A 26 9.67 13.81 -7.10
N THR A 27 9.29 14.04 -5.84
CA THR A 27 8.50 13.10 -5.04
C THR A 27 7.12 12.88 -5.63
N TYR A 28 6.46 13.92 -6.14
CA TYR A 28 5.18 13.79 -6.83
C TYR A 28 5.30 12.91 -8.07
N TYR A 29 6.28 13.17 -8.94
CA TYR A 29 6.48 12.39 -10.16
C TYR A 29 6.94 10.96 -9.88
N ASP A 30 7.76 10.73 -8.85
CA ASP A 30 8.12 9.38 -8.41
C ASP A 30 6.87 8.59 -7.95
N HIS A 31 5.98 9.21 -7.19
CA HIS A 31 4.70 8.59 -6.84
C HIS A 31 3.84 8.29 -8.07
N LEU A 32 3.79 9.19 -9.06
CA LEU A 32 3.05 8.97 -10.30
C LEU A 32 3.63 7.80 -11.09
N ALA A 33 4.96 7.70 -11.18
CA ALA A 33 5.66 6.61 -11.83
C ALA A 33 5.39 5.25 -11.14
N LYS A 34 5.43 5.21 -9.81
CA LYS A 34 5.09 4.01 -9.02
C LYS A 34 3.62 3.61 -9.15
N ARG A 35 2.71 4.58 -9.33
CA ARG A 35 1.28 4.33 -9.58
C ARG A 35 1.04 3.74 -10.97
N ALA A 36 1.77 4.20 -11.97
CA ALA A 36 1.67 3.71 -13.35
C ALA A 36 2.34 2.33 -13.53
N ASP A 37 3.44 2.09 -12.82
CA ASP A 37 4.22 0.85 -12.92
C ASP A 37 4.47 0.26 -11.52
N PRO A 38 3.65 -0.74 -11.11
CA PRO A 38 3.82 -1.43 -9.83
C PRO A 38 5.16 -2.16 -9.68
N ALA A 39 5.90 -2.43 -10.75
CA ALA A 39 7.23 -3.03 -10.67
C ALA A 39 8.28 -2.08 -10.08
N ARG A 40 8.01 -0.77 -10.08
CA ARG A 40 8.86 0.25 -9.43
C ARG A 40 8.64 0.36 -7.92
N LEU A 41 7.66 -0.35 -7.38
CA LEU A 41 7.47 -0.42 -5.93
C LEU A 41 8.59 -1.25 -5.31
N SER A 42 9.05 -0.82 -4.14
CA SER A 42 9.97 -1.64 -3.34
C SER A 42 9.29 -2.95 -2.94
N ASP A 43 10.10 -4.00 -2.70
CA ASP A 43 9.56 -5.29 -2.24
C ASP A 43 8.73 -5.16 -0.97
N ARG A 44 9.13 -4.26 -0.05
CA ARG A 44 8.35 -3.93 1.13
C ARG A 44 6.97 -3.37 0.78
N ALA A 45 6.88 -2.40 -0.13
CA ALA A 45 5.60 -1.81 -0.52
C ALA A 45 4.67 -2.83 -1.21
N ARG A 46 5.25 -3.74 -2.01
CA ARG A 46 4.52 -4.85 -2.64
C ARG A 46 3.98 -5.83 -1.60
N LEU A 47 4.80 -6.19 -0.61
CA LEU A 47 4.40 -7.04 0.51
C LEU A 47 3.33 -6.37 1.38
N ASP A 48 3.47 -5.08 1.67
CA ASP A 48 2.48 -4.32 2.45
C ASP A 48 1.11 -4.31 1.76
N GLU A 49 1.06 -4.16 0.43
CA GLU A 49 -0.20 -4.23 -0.33
C GLU A 49 -0.82 -5.64 -0.34
N ALA A 50 0.00 -6.69 -0.39
CA ALA A 50 -0.48 -8.06 -0.21
C ALA A 50 -1.01 -8.29 1.21
N LEU A 51 -0.27 -7.87 2.24
CA LEU A 51 -0.65 -8.00 3.64
C LEU A 51 -1.92 -7.21 3.96
N ARG A 52 -2.12 -6.03 3.36
CA ARG A 52 -3.32 -5.22 3.55
C ARG A 52 -4.59 -5.95 3.10
N ARG A 53 -4.50 -6.71 2.00
CA ARG A 53 -5.61 -7.54 1.51
C ARG A 53 -5.92 -8.67 2.50
N GLU A 54 -4.89 -9.36 3.00
CA GLU A 54 -5.05 -10.42 3.99
C GLU A 54 -5.60 -9.90 5.33
N ILE A 55 -5.12 -8.75 5.82
CA ILE A 55 -5.65 -8.08 7.01
C ILE A 55 -7.16 -7.82 6.85
N ARG A 56 -7.57 -7.30 5.69
CA ARG A 56 -8.99 -7.03 5.41
C ARG A 56 -9.80 -8.32 5.37
N ARG A 57 -9.29 -9.35 4.69
CA ARG A 57 -9.93 -10.67 4.63
C ARG A 57 -10.20 -11.22 6.03
N VAL A 58 -9.16 -11.30 6.87
CA VAL A 58 -9.27 -11.76 8.26
C VAL A 58 -10.25 -10.90 9.06
N PHE A 59 -10.21 -9.58 8.89
CA PHE A 59 -11.12 -8.69 9.59
C PHE A 59 -12.59 -8.93 9.24
N GLU A 60 -12.91 -9.05 7.95
CA GLU A 60 -14.27 -9.30 7.47
C GLU A 60 -14.76 -10.72 7.84
N GLU A 61 -13.92 -11.75 7.67
CA GLU A 61 -14.24 -13.15 8.04
C GLU A 61 -14.51 -13.30 9.54
N ASN A 62 -13.92 -12.45 10.38
CA ASN A 62 -14.11 -12.43 11.82
C ASN A 62 -15.12 -11.35 12.27
N TRP A 63 -16.08 -11.03 11.41
CA TRP A 63 -17.22 -10.16 11.72
C TRP A 63 -16.82 -8.77 12.22
N ARG A 64 -15.62 -8.31 11.84
CA ARG A 64 -15.04 -7.02 12.26
C ARG A 64 -14.81 -6.88 13.78
N VAL A 65 -14.88 -7.99 14.53
CA VAL A 65 -14.66 -7.99 15.99
C VAL A 65 -13.18 -8.11 16.36
N TYR A 66 -12.35 -8.58 15.42
CA TYR A 66 -10.93 -8.74 15.66
C TYR A 66 -10.19 -7.40 15.57
N GLY A 67 -9.61 -6.97 16.68
CA GLY A 67 -8.63 -5.88 16.71
C GLY A 67 -7.22 -6.33 16.29
N VAL A 68 -6.30 -5.37 16.19
CA VAL A 68 -4.93 -5.52 15.66
C VAL A 68 -4.22 -6.79 16.15
N ARG A 69 -4.22 -7.05 17.47
CA ARG A 69 -3.50 -8.19 18.05
C ARG A 69 -4.07 -9.54 17.60
N LYS A 70 -5.40 -9.68 17.52
CA LYS A 70 -6.05 -10.92 17.07
C LYS A 70 -5.82 -11.15 15.57
N ILE A 71 -5.92 -10.09 14.77
CA ILE A 71 -5.60 -10.15 13.34
C ILE A 71 -4.16 -10.59 13.15
N TRP A 72 -3.19 -10.00 13.86
CA TRP A 72 -1.78 -10.38 13.75
C TRP A 72 -1.53 -11.86 14.07
N HIS A 73 -2.12 -12.38 15.15
CA HIS A 73 -2.01 -13.80 15.49
C HIS A 73 -2.68 -14.69 14.43
N GLN A 74 -3.82 -14.29 13.87
CA GLN A 74 -4.50 -15.05 12.82
C GLN A 74 -3.66 -15.09 11.54
N LEU A 75 -3.17 -13.94 11.08
CA LEU A 75 -2.29 -13.86 9.92
C LEU A 75 -1.02 -14.68 10.12
N ARG A 76 -0.40 -14.65 11.31
CA ARG A 76 0.79 -15.45 11.58
C ARG A 76 0.51 -16.96 11.53
N ARG A 77 -0.70 -17.40 11.91
CA ARG A 77 -1.12 -18.81 11.76
C ARG A 77 -1.30 -19.16 10.29
N ASP A 78 -2.02 -18.34 9.53
CA ASP A 78 -2.36 -18.62 8.13
C ASP A 78 -1.16 -18.46 7.17
N VAL A 79 -0.26 -17.50 7.45
CA VAL A 79 0.96 -17.26 6.66
C VAL A 79 1.96 -18.41 6.78
N LEU A 80 2.03 -19.11 7.93
CA LEU A 80 2.79 -20.36 8.04
C LEU A 80 2.18 -21.48 7.20
N THR A 81 0.86 -21.44 6.97
CA THR A 81 0.16 -22.40 6.12
C THR A 81 0.35 -22.08 4.63
N HIS A 82 0.36 -20.80 4.24
CA HIS A 82 0.44 -20.37 2.85
C HIS A 82 1.88 -20.27 2.28
N LEU A 83 2.88 -19.92 3.11
CA LEU A 83 4.31 -20.00 2.72
C LEU A 83 4.77 -21.45 2.49
N ASN A 84 4.17 -22.43 3.18
CA ASN A 84 4.46 -23.85 2.92
C ASN A 84 3.86 -24.32 1.59
N LEU A 85 2.69 -23.83 1.19
CA LEU A 85 2.07 -24.22 -0.08
C LEU A 85 2.83 -23.69 -1.29
N LEU A 86 3.37 -22.47 -1.23
CA LEU A 86 4.19 -21.90 -2.31
C LEU A 86 5.63 -22.44 -2.37
N ARG A 87 6.14 -23.05 -1.28
CA ARG A 87 7.45 -23.74 -1.27
C ARG A 87 7.40 -25.20 -1.71
N LEU A 88 6.23 -25.84 -1.67
CA LEU A 88 6.06 -27.26 -2.02
C LEU A 88 5.66 -27.48 -3.49
N SER A 89 5.47 -26.41 -4.24
CA SER A 89 5.07 -26.43 -5.66
C SER A 89 6.12 -25.84 -6.61
N GLY A 90 7.39 -25.80 -6.18
CA GLY A 90 8.54 -25.34 -6.99
C GLY A 90 9.66 -26.36 -6.99
#